data_AF-A0A1F7W1G1-F1
#
_entry.id   AF-A0A1F7W1G1-F1
#
_cell.length_a   1.000
_cell.length_b   1.000
_cell.length_c   1.000
_cell.angle_alpha   90.00
_cell.angle_beta   90.00
_cell.angle_gamma   90.00
#
_symmetry.space_group_name_H-M   'P 1'
#
loop_
_entity.id
_entity.type
_entity.pdbx_description
1 polymer ?
#
loop_
_entity_poly.entity_id
_entity_poly.type
_entity_poly.pdbx_seq_one_letter_code
_entity_poly.pdbx_strand_id
1 'polypeptide(L)'
;MDRYIGIQHRTKKTKDGDARPTIVAILQNSGKSIKYELETEDDELAFAHGRFVTKWRTAEVDERVSELPAWQVRVVGKADKQKTQIAVSWDGLSKGDIVTSILGGSGDNFAFALSRKAEDVGAIVQRCTGKTLHDTRGARDKSEDALTLAEIGRDSPELTYKCEVRDRRYITVRELWFRLRDAMKYRTACEVQLKQKLIGERFRQPDGLYPEGSIKDAYLARKASDLIFRGLLLQEKQIEKELVIALEQVTVWPLFKREEYKGCGPRTVARLIASIVDIRRFIVKPDEAEMQTLKQECAEIERKYANDLARISLADCPFRDAGGQKYWKLQKLASQTGSEDAKRAVQLHKKRHQLRQKAQERSESKLVAFCGVHVMQDGKFPRRRTGQTSNWSPAARQALYLLAEQWVKRPDSFWGRKLKENKARLRIAHPEMIEVEGKKRYTDGHIHNMACWRTATQFVRKLANDWMKLEGSPAISSERFQKAA
;
A
#
# COMPACT_ATOMS: atom_id res chain seq x y z
N MET A 1 30.06 6.57 -11.70
CA MET A 1 29.45 7.91 -11.60
C MET A 1 28.02 7.66 -11.20
N ASP A 2 27.64 8.07 -10.00
CA ASP A 2 26.29 7.81 -9.51
C ASP A 2 25.37 8.90 -10.06
N ARG A 3 24.30 8.50 -10.75
CA ARG A 3 23.25 9.42 -11.19
C ARG A 3 22.03 9.21 -10.30
N TYR A 4 21.47 10.29 -9.79
CA TYR A 4 20.24 10.25 -9.01
C TYR A 4 19.09 10.70 -9.89
N ILE A 5 18.12 9.83 -10.08
CA ILE A 5 17.03 10.03 -11.03
C ILE A 5 15.73 10.18 -10.24
N GLY A 6 15.04 11.29 -10.39
CA GLY A 6 13.73 11.49 -9.79
C GLY A 6 12.62 11.45 -10.84
N ILE A 7 11.54 10.73 -10.55
CA ILE A 7 10.45 10.50 -11.51
C ILE A 7 9.14 11.03 -10.97
N GLN A 8 8.63 12.08 -11.60
CA GLN A 8 7.25 12.53 -11.44
C GLN A 8 6.40 11.92 -12.54
N HIS A 9 5.77 10.78 -12.23
CA HIS A 9 4.93 10.06 -13.18
C HIS A 9 3.68 10.86 -13.58
N ARG A 10 3.31 10.78 -14.85
CA ARG A 10 2.14 11.45 -15.43
C ARG A 10 0.82 11.18 -14.74
N THR A 11 -0.04 12.19 -14.80
CA THR A 11 -1.49 12.09 -14.53
C THR A 11 -2.25 12.10 -15.85
N LYS A 12 -3.10 11.09 -16.09
CA LYS A 12 -3.68 10.78 -17.41
C LYS A 12 -4.31 11.99 -18.14
N LYS A 13 -4.97 12.92 -17.45
CA LYS A 13 -5.45 14.22 -17.98
C LYS A 13 -5.64 15.23 -16.84
N THR A 14 -5.39 16.51 -17.09
CA THR A 14 -5.90 17.60 -16.22
C THR A 14 -7.41 17.72 -16.35
N LYS A 15 -8.04 18.58 -15.51
CA LYS A 15 -9.46 18.93 -15.71
C LYS A 15 -9.71 19.55 -17.10
N ASP A 16 -8.70 20.23 -17.62
CA ASP A 16 -8.73 20.95 -18.90
C ASP A 16 -8.35 20.05 -20.09
N GLY A 17 -7.99 18.78 -19.83
CA GLY A 17 -7.68 17.80 -20.86
C GLY A 17 -6.21 17.76 -21.28
N ASP A 18 -5.37 18.65 -20.75
CA ASP A 18 -3.94 18.71 -21.08
C ASP A 18 -3.22 17.42 -20.67
N ALA A 19 -2.40 16.91 -21.59
CA ALA A 19 -1.47 15.85 -21.30
C ALA A 19 -0.35 16.39 -20.41
N ARG A 20 -0.02 15.65 -19.35
CA ARG A 20 1.19 15.91 -18.56
C ARG A 20 2.14 14.75 -18.79
N PRO A 21 3.31 14.95 -19.42
CA PRO A 21 4.27 13.87 -19.61
C PRO A 21 4.82 13.40 -18.26
N THR A 22 5.41 12.21 -18.25
CA THR A 22 6.21 11.76 -17.12
C THR A 22 7.51 12.56 -17.11
N ILE A 23 7.79 13.27 -16.02
CA ILE A 23 8.99 14.09 -15.90
C ILE A 23 10.07 13.27 -15.23
N VAL A 24 11.23 13.20 -15.88
CA VAL A 24 12.43 12.58 -15.33
C VAL A 24 13.48 13.67 -15.12
N ALA A 25 14.00 13.79 -13.90
CA ALA A 25 15.14 14.64 -13.59
C ALA A 25 16.34 13.78 -13.22
N ILE A 26 17.47 13.97 -13.89
CA ILE A 26 18.74 13.30 -13.61
C ILE A 26 19.69 14.30 -12.98
N LEU A 27 20.04 14.07 -11.72
CA LEU A 27 21.00 14.84 -10.95
C LEU A 27 22.35 14.11 -10.95
N GLN A 28 23.36 14.76 -11.51
CA GLN A 28 24.73 14.28 -11.53
C GLN A 28 25.48 14.68 -10.25
N ASN A 29 26.53 13.95 -9.89
CA ASN A 29 27.41 14.30 -8.76
C ASN A 29 28.04 15.70 -8.87
N SER A 30 28.17 16.24 -10.09
CA SER A 30 28.62 17.61 -10.35
C SER A 30 27.61 18.68 -9.90
N GLY A 31 26.41 18.29 -9.49
CA GLY A 31 25.29 19.20 -9.21
C GLY A 31 24.49 19.60 -10.45
N LYS A 32 24.96 19.25 -11.66
CA LYS A 32 24.21 19.49 -12.89
C LYS A 32 22.99 18.59 -12.96
N SER A 33 21.84 19.18 -13.28
CA SER A 33 20.60 18.44 -13.53
C SER A 33 20.24 18.47 -15.01
N ILE A 34 19.64 17.37 -15.49
CA ILE A 34 19.06 17.23 -16.83
C ILE A 34 17.60 16.83 -16.64
N LYS A 35 16.69 17.40 -17.43
CA LYS A 35 15.26 17.10 -17.37
C LYS A 35 14.80 16.53 -18.71
N TYR A 36 14.04 15.43 -18.65
CA TYR A 36 13.36 14.83 -19.79
C TYR A 36 11.85 14.78 -19.56
N GLU A 37 11.11 14.91 -20.65
CA GLU A 37 9.66 14.73 -20.69
C GLU A 37 9.36 13.48 -21.51
N LEU A 38 8.77 12.47 -20.86
CA LEU A 38 8.36 11.22 -21.49
C LEU A 38 6.87 11.32 -21.80
N GLU A 39 6.53 11.55 -23.07
CA GLU A 39 5.17 11.86 -23.50
C GLU A 39 4.25 10.63 -23.44
N THR A 40 4.80 9.45 -23.68
CA THR A 40 4.05 8.20 -23.85
C THR A 40 4.53 7.07 -22.92
N GLU A 41 3.71 6.03 -22.76
CA GLU A 41 4.13 4.77 -22.12
C GLU A 41 5.32 4.13 -22.84
N ASP A 42 5.42 4.30 -24.16
CA ASP A 42 6.54 3.77 -24.94
C ASP A 42 7.84 4.52 -24.65
N ASP A 43 7.77 5.84 -24.40
CA ASP A 43 8.93 6.62 -23.92
C ASP A 43 9.35 6.21 -22.52
N GLU A 44 8.39 5.95 -21.62
CA GLU A 44 8.66 5.38 -20.29
C GLU A 44 9.39 4.04 -20.42
N LEU A 45 8.90 3.14 -21.27
CA LEU A 45 9.52 1.84 -21.50
C LEU A 45 10.91 1.98 -22.16
N ALA A 46 11.06 2.87 -23.15
CA ALA A 46 12.34 3.16 -23.78
C ALA A 46 13.35 3.69 -22.76
N PHE A 47 12.93 4.59 -21.86
CA PHE A 47 13.77 5.09 -20.78
C PHE A 47 14.20 3.96 -19.84
N ALA A 48 13.27 3.10 -19.41
CA ALA A 48 13.60 1.94 -18.58
C ALA A 48 14.65 1.05 -19.24
N HIS A 49 14.61 0.90 -20.56
CA HIS A 49 15.55 0.06 -21.31
C HIS A 49 16.86 0.76 -21.73
N GLY A 50 17.09 2.02 -21.37
CA GLY A 50 18.28 2.76 -21.81
C GLY A 50 18.25 3.14 -23.30
N ARG A 51 17.05 3.34 -23.86
CA ARG A 51 16.78 3.55 -25.29
C ARG A 51 16.01 4.83 -25.57
N PHE A 52 15.85 5.72 -24.59
CA PHE A 52 15.08 6.95 -24.78
C PHE A 52 15.89 7.95 -25.61
N VAL A 53 15.45 8.24 -26.82
CA VAL A 53 16.19 9.08 -27.77
C VAL A 53 16.10 10.55 -27.35
N THR A 54 17.25 11.17 -27.08
CA THR A 54 17.36 12.56 -26.64
C THR A 54 17.65 13.52 -27.79
N LYS A 55 18.20 13.02 -28.91
CA LYS A 55 18.45 13.82 -30.10
C LYS A 55 18.25 12.99 -31.37
N TRP A 56 17.52 13.57 -32.31
CA TRP A 56 17.30 13.01 -33.65
C TRP A 56 18.05 13.85 -34.70
N ARG A 57 18.53 13.20 -35.77
CA ARG A 57 18.98 13.88 -37.00
C ARG A 57 18.29 13.28 -38.22
N THR A 58 18.25 14.02 -39.32
CA THR A 58 17.84 13.47 -40.62
C THR A 58 18.90 12.47 -41.09
N ALA A 59 18.46 11.32 -41.60
CA ALA A 59 19.33 10.36 -42.25
C ALA A 59 19.91 10.96 -43.54
N GLU A 60 21.16 10.64 -43.85
CA GLU A 60 21.75 10.99 -45.15
C GLU A 60 21.19 10.05 -46.23
N VAL A 61 21.21 10.49 -47.49
CA VAL A 61 20.60 9.74 -48.61
C VAL A 61 21.21 8.34 -48.75
N ASP A 62 22.50 8.22 -48.46
CA ASP A 62 23.28 6.99 -48.65
C ASP A 62 23.43 6.17 -47.36
N GLU A 63 22.78 6.60 -46.27
CA GLU A 63 22.90 5.94 -44.97
C GLU A 63 22.05 4.66 -44.92
N ARG A 64 22.65 3.56 -44.45
CA ARG A 64 21.99 2.25 -44.37
C ARG A 64 21.04 2.14 -43.18
N VAL A 65 19.96 2.91 -43.21
CA VAL A 65 18.98 2.97 -42.13
C VAL A 65 18.34 1.60 -41.81
N SER A 66 18.25 0.71 -42.80
CA SER A 66 17.69 -0.64 -42.62
C SER A 66 18.50 -1.54 -41.67
N GLU A 67 19.77 -1.22 -41.41
CA GLU A 67 20.63 -1.96 -40.48
C GLU A 67 20.45 -1.48 -39.03
N LEU A 68 19.80 -0.33 -38.81
CA LEU A 68 19.59 0.23 -37.49
C LEU A 68 18.39 -0.44 -36.78
N PRO A 69 18.44 -0.60 -35.45
CA PRO A 69 17.28 -1.02 -34.67
C PRO A 69 16.06 -0.13 -34.90
N ALA A 70 14.86 -0.72 -34.96
CA ALA A 70 13.62 0.02 -35.22
C ALA A 70 13.37 1.20 -34.27
N TRP A 71 13.83 1.13 -33.01
CA TRP A 71 13.68 2.23 -32.04
C TRP A 71 14.61 3.43 -32.30
N GLN A 72 15.66 3.25 -33.10
CA GLN A 72 16.59 4.32 -33.50
C GLN A 72 16.16 5.02 -34.80
N VAL A 73 15.09 4.57 -35.44
CA VAL A 73 14.62 5.09 -36.73
C VAL A 73 13.18 5.54 -36.60
N ARG A 74 12.86 6.72 -37.10
CA ARG A 74 11.47 7.16 -37.26
C ARG A 74 11.27 7.92 -38.56
N VAL A 75 10.08 7.83 -39.12
CA VAL A 75 9.69 8.61 -40.30
C VAL A 75 8.80 9.75 -39.83
N VAL A 76 9.17 10.97 -40.17
CA VAL A 76 8.41 12.18 -39.83
C VAL A 76 8.04 12.96 -41.09
N GLY A 77 6.91 13.65 -41.07
CA GLY A 77 6.43 14.44 -42.20
C GLY A 77 5.15 13.88 -42.82
N LYS A 78 4.61 14.62 -43.80
CA LYS A 78 3.44 14.21 -44.59
C LYS A 78 3.87 13.18 -45.65
N ALA A 79 2.91 12.45 -46.20
CA ALA A 79 3.16 11.34 -47.14
C ALA A 79 4.05 11.73 -48.34
N ASP A 80 3.96 12.97 -48.83
CA ASP A 80 4.73 13.51 -49.95
C ASP A 80 6.14 14.03 -49.56
N LYS A 81 6.40 14.20 -48.27
CA LYS A 81 7.64 14.81 -47.72
C LYS A 81 8.13 14.09 -46.48
N GLN A 82 8.09 12.76 -46.52
CA GLN A 82 8.60 11.94 -45.44
C GLN A 82 10.12 12.09 -45.35
N LYS A 83 10.61 12.38 -44.15
CA LYS A 83 12.03 12.40 -43.81
C LYS A 83 12.30 11.30 -42.80
N THR A 84 13.26 10.45 -43.12
CA THR A 84 13.77 9.47 -42.18
C THR A 84 14.70 10.17 -41.20
N GLN A 85 14.40 10.03 -39.91
CA GLN A 85 15.24 10.50 -38.83
C GLN A 85 15.85 9.31 -38.09
N ILE A 86 17.09 9.48 -37.66
CA ILE A 86 17.80 8.51 -36.84
C ILE A 86 18.25 9.11 -35.52
N ALA A 87 18.34 8.27 -34.49
CA ALA A 87 18.78 8.65 -33.16
C ALA A 87 20.29 8.96 -33.15
N VAL A 88 20.68 10.13 -32.66
CA VAL A 88 22.08 10.55 -32.50
C VAL A 88 22.56 10.32 -31.07
N SER A 89 21.67 10.52 -30.11
CA SER A 89 21.94 10.29 -28.70
C SER A 89 20.69 9.75 -28.03
N TRP A 90 20.91 8.91 -27.02
CA TRP A 90 19.86 8.35 -26.18
C TRP A 90 20.34 8.31 -24.73
N ASP A 91 19.39 8.19 -23.82
CA ASP A 91 19.61 8.09 -22.39
C ASP A 91 18.59 7.08 -21.82
N GLY A 92 18.67 6.85 -20.52
CA GLY A 92 17.77 5.99 -19.78
C GLY A 92 18.50 5.29 -18.65
N LEU A 93 17.86 4.27 -18.08
CA LEU A 93 18.38 3.56 -16.93
C LEU A 93 19.71 2.86 -17.26
N SER A 94 20.73 3.14 -16.45
CA SER A 94 22.11 2.65 -16.61
C SER A 94 22.67 2.13 -15.28
N LYS A 95 23.82 1.46 -15.35
CA LYS A 95 24.52 0.91 -14.18
C LYS A 95 24.87 2.00 -13.16
N GLY A 96 24.56 1.74 -11.88
CA GLY A 96 24.83 2.67 -10.78
C GLY A 96 23.77 3.76 -10.58
N ASP A 97 22.74 3.82 -11.42
CA ASP A 97 21.65 4.77 -11.23
C ASP A 97 20.85 4.48 -9.95
N ILE A 98 20.44 5.53 -9.26
CA ILE A 98 19.52 5.48 -8.13
C ILE A 98 18.26 6.24 -8.51
N VAL A 99 17.17 5.51 -8.74
CA VAL A 99 15.89 6.06 -9.17
C VAL A 99 14.94 6.19 -7.99
N THR A 100 14.40 7.38 -7.75
CA THR A 100 13.40 7.66 -6.73
C THR A 100 12.07 8.08 -7.37
N SER A 101 10.98 7.42 -7.00
CA SER A 101 9.62 7.80 -7.42
C SER A 101 8.63 7.82 -6.24
N ILE A 102 7.40 8.28 -6.47
CA ILE A 102 6.35 8.27 -5.44
C ILE A 102 5.77 6.84 -5.30
N LEU A 103 5.59 6.40 -4.06
CA LEU A 103 4.93 5.15 -3.72
C LEU A 103 3.42 5.23 -3.99
N GLY A 104 2.93 4.34 -4.86
CA GLY A 104 1.52 4.22 -5.17
C GLY A 104 1.11 4.93 -6.46
N GLY A 105 -0.20 5.03 -6.69
CA GLY A 105 -0.74 5.75 -7.86
C GLY A 105 -0.52 5.03 -9.19
N SER A 106 -0.51 5.80 -10.29
CA SER A 106 -0.28 5.29 -11.65
C SER A 106 1.19 4.95 -11.94
N GLY A 107 2.13 5.56 -11.19
CA GLY A 107 3.57 5.34 -11.37
C GLY A 107 4.09 3.98 -10.91
N ASP A 108 3.27 3.17 -10.24
CA ASP A 108 3.68 1.83 -9.80
C ASP A 108 4.04 0.90 -10.98
N ASN A 109 3.36 1.03 -12.14
CA ASN A 109 3.68 0.21 -13.31
C ASN A 109 5.06 0.60 -13.89
N PHE A 110 5.37 1.89 -13.93
CA PHE A 110 6.69 2.34 -14.38
C PHE A 110 7.78 1.94 -13.38
N ALA A 111 7.53 2.08 -12.07
CA ALA A 111 8.43 1.59 -11.03
C ALA A 111 8.64 0.06 -11.09
N PHE A 112 7.62 -0.71 -11.45
CA PHE A 112 7.73 -2.15 -11.70
C PHE A 112 8.67 -2.43 -12.87
N ALA A 113 8.48 -1.75 -14.01
CA ALA A 113 9.34 -1.92 -15.19
C ALA A 113 10.79 -1.53 -14.90
N LEU A 114 11.01 -0.38 -14.27
CA LEU A 114 12.32 0.11 -13.86
C LEU A 114 13.00 -0.86 -12.89
N SER A 115 12.30 -1.32 -11.84
CA SER A 115 12.92 -2.21 -10.84
C SER A 115 13.31 -3.56 -11.42
N ARG A 116 12.54 -4.10 -12.38
CA ARG A 116 12.93 -5.31 -13.12
C ARG A 116 14.20 -5.07 -13.92
N LYS A 117 14.27 -3.97 -14.68
CA LYS A 117 15.44 -3.68 -15.52
C LYS A 117 16.68 -3.30 -14.69
N ALA A 118 16.47 -2.68 -13.53
CA ALA A 118 17.52 -2.30 -12.59
C ALA A 118 18.32 -3.50 -12.08
N GLU A 119 17.66 -4.65 -11.87
CA GLU A 119 18.33 -5.92 -11.51
C GLU A 119 19.34 -6.36 -12.59
N ASP A 120 19.00 -6.19 -13.87
CA ASP A 120 19.88 -6.56 -14.99
C ASP A 120 21.10 -5.63 -15.12
N VAL A 121 20.91 -4.33 -14.90
CA VAL A 121 21.95 -3.31 -15.18
C VAL A 121 22.75 -2.89 -13.94
N GLY A 122 22.35 -3.33 -12.74
CA GLY A 122 22.96 -2.90 -11.49
C GLY A 122 22.57 -1.48 -11.09
N ALA A 123 21.30 -1.12 -11.25
CA ALA A 123 20.71 0.12 -10.73
C ALA A 123 19.86 -0.17 -9.48
N ILE A 124 19.43 0.89 -8.78
CA ILE A 124 18.54 0.80 -7.62
C ILE A 124 17.29 1.61 -7.90
N VAL A 125 16.11 1.01 -7.69
CA VAL A 125 14.83 1.72 -7.73
C VAL A 125 14.27 1.77 -6.32
N GLN A 126 13.93 2.96 -5.87
CA GLN A 126 13.36 3.23 -4.56
C GLN A 126 12.16 4.18 -4.67
N ARG A 127 11.32 4.17 -3.64
CA ARG A 127 10.07 4.94 -3.62
C ARG A 127 9.91 5.67 -2.30
N CYS A 128 9.40 6.90 -2.32
CA CYS A 128 9.07 7.64 -1.10
C CYS A 128 7.55 7.83 -0.97
N THR A 129 7.05 8.16 0.22
CA THR A 129 5.63 8.48 0.37
C THR A 129 5.31 9.86 -0.21
N GLY A 130 4.05 10.09 -0.61
CA GLY A 130 3.62 11.44 -1.01
C GLY A 130 3.76 12.48 0.12
N LYS A 131 3.68 12.05 1.38
CA LYS A 131 3.97 12.92 2.53
C LYS A 131 5.46 13.29 2.59
N THR A 132 6.35 12.31 2.42
CA THR A 132 7.79 12.55 2.35
C THR A 132 8.13 13.58 1.28
N LEU A 133 7.64 13.39 0.05
CA LEU A 133 7.85 14.35 -1.03
C LEU A 133 7.29 15.74 -0.67
N HIS A 134 6.09 15.81 -0.10
CA HIS A 134 5.49 17.08 0.30
C HIS A 134 6.31 17.82 1.37
N ASP A 135 6.75 17.10 2.40
CA ASP A 135 7.52 17.65 3.51
C ASP A 135 8.91 18.11 3.02
N THR A 136 9.59 17.33 2.15
CA THR A 136 10.91 17.68 1.59
C THR A 136 10.85 18.77 0.51
N ARG A 137 9.75 18.87 -0.23
CA ARG A 137 9.55 19.95 -1.22
C ARG A 137 9.53 21.32 -0.55
N GLY A 138 8.92 21.43 0.64
CA GLY A 138 8.74 22.70 1.33
C GLY A 138 7.94 23.70 0.49
N ALA A 139 8.54 24.86 0.21
CA ALA A 139 7.95 25.94 -0.58
C ALA A 139 8.16 25.83 -2.10
N ARG A 140 8.94 24.84 -2.58
CA ARG A 140 9.22 24.65 -4.01
C ARG A 140 7.97 24.32 -4.82
N ASP A 141 8.02 24.64 -6.12
CA ASP A 141 6.91 24.37 -7.02
C ASP A 141 6.76 22.87 -7.31
N LYS A 142 5.52 22.42 -7.60
CA LYS A 142 5.26 21.01 -7.93
C LYS A 142 5.91 20.56 -9.24
N SER A 143 6.25 21.47 -10.14
CA SER A 143 7.01 21.18 -11.36
C SER A 143 8.46 20.76 -11.09
N GLU A 144 8.95 20.99 -9.86
CA GLU A 144 10.26 20.58 -9.37
C GLU A 144 10.22 19.26 -8.57
N ASP A 145 9.05 18.59 -8.50
CA ASP A 145 8.91 17.33 -7.77
C ASP A 145 9.90 16.27 -8.28
N ALA A 146 10.16 16.21 -9.60
CA ALA A 146 11.12 15.26 -10.16
C ALA A 146 12.54 15.53 -9.65
N LEU A 147 12.99 16.79 -9.59
CA LEU A 147 14.30 17.13 -9.03
C LEU A 147 14.36 16.85 -7.52
N THR A 148 13.30 17.20 -6.79
CA THR A 148 13.16 16.92 -5.36
C THR A 148 13.27 15.42 -5.07
N LEU A 149 12.70 14.56 -5.92
CA LEU A 149 12.80 13.11 -5.79
C LEU A 149 14.24 12.61 -6.02
N ALA A 150 14.96 13.19 -6.99
CA ALA A 150 16.37 12.87 -7.22
C ALA A 150 17.21 13.22 -5.97
N GLU A 151 17.00 14.41 -5.39
CA GLU A 151 17.66 14.86 -4.15
C GLU A 151 17.34 13.96 -2.97
N ILE A 152 16.07 13.56 -2.76
CA ILE A 152 15.71 12.59 -1.70
C ILE A 152 16.53 11.31 -1.85
N GLY A 153 16.72 10.84 -3.08
CA GLY A 153 17.50 9.63 -3.33
C GLY A 153 18.99 9.77 -3.02
N ARG A 154 19.54 10.98 -3.14
CA ARG A 154 20.94 11.32 -2.85
C ARG A 154 21.17 11.59 -1.37
N ASP A 155 20.37 12.49 -0.81
CA ASP A 155 20.64 13.14 0.47
C ASP A 155 19.91 12.47 1.64
N SER A 156 18.85 11.69 1.37
CA SER A 156 18.02 11.06 2.41
C SER A 156 17.47 9.69 2.00
N PRO A 157 18.35 8.73 1.59
CA PRO A 157 17.91 7.41 1.13
C PRO A 157 17.10 6.63 2.18
N GLU A 158 17.29 6.91 3.47
CA GLU A 158 16.53 6.32 4.58
C GLU A 158 15.04 6.70 4.60
N LEU A 159 14.64 7.74 3.86
CA LEU A 159 13.24 8.15 3.67
C LEU A 159 12.55 7.38 2.54
N THR A 160 13.26 6.47 1.88
CA THR A 160 12.79 5.70 0.74
C THR A 160 12.68 4.20 1.04
N TYR A 161 11.95 3.49 0.18
CA TYR A 161 11.78 2.04 0.22
C TYR A 161 12.23 1.48 -1.12
N LYS A 162 13.23 0.59 -1.11
CA LYS A 162 13.64 -0.13 -2.31
C LYS A 162 12.46 -0.89 -2.91
N CYS A 163 12.34 -0.86 -4.24
CA CYS A 163 11.34 -1.59 -4.99
C CYS A 163 11.94 -2.90 -5.47
N GLU A 164 11.68 -3.98 -4.74
CA GLU A 164 12.26 -5.30 -4.99
C GLU A 164 11.22 -6.26 -5.61
N VAL A 165 11.62 -7.53 -5.84
CA VAL A 165 10.71 -8.62 -6.25
C VAL A 165 9.45 -8.65 -5.38
N ARG A 166 9.60 -8.47 -4.07
CA ARG A 166 8.49 -8.39 -3.12
C ARG A 166 7.51 -7.29 -3.53
N ASP A 167 7.98 -6.06 -3.74
CA ASP A 167 7.15 -4.91 -4.09
C ASP A 167 6.46 -5.07 -5.45
N ARG A 168 7.14 -5.69 -6.41
CA ARG A 168 6.55 -6.04 -7.72
C ARG A 168 5.32 -6.93 -7.56
N ARG A 169 5.36 -7.93 -6.68
CA ARG A 169 4.20 -8.80 -6.40
C ARG A 169 3.03 -8.02 -5.79
N TYR A 170 3.31 -7.08 -4.90
CA TYR A 170 2.30 -6.17 -4.35
C TYR A 170 1.67 -5.27 -5.42
N ILE A 171 2.47 -4.75 -6.34
CA ILE A 171 2.00 -3.97 -7.50
C ILE A 171 1.10 -4.84 -8.40
N THR A 172 1.48 -6.09 -8.69
CA THR A 172 0.67 -7.03 -9.48
C THR A 172 -0.70 -7.30 -8.84
N VAL A 173 -0.75 -7.59 -7.53
CA VAL A 173 -2.02 -7.79 -6.81
C VAL A 173 -2.90 -6.53 -6.91
N ARG A 174 -2.30 -5.35 -6.79
CA ARG A 174 -3.04 -4.09 -6.88
C ARG A 174 -3.62 -3.86 -8.28
N GLU A 175 -2.84 -4.13 -9.33
CA GLU A 175 -3.30 -3.97 -10.71
C GLU A 175 -4.44 -4.95 -11.02
N LEU A 176 -4.29 -6.22 -10.64
CA LEU A 176 -5.34 -7.22 -10.79
C LEU A 176 -6.61 -6.87 -10.01
N TRP A 177 -6.48 -6.30 -8.81
CA TRP A 177 -7.62 -5.79 -8.05
C TRP A 177 -8.34 -4.65 -8.79
N PHE A 178 -7.61 -3.72 -9.40
CA PHE A 178 -8.24 -2.64 -10.16
C PHE A 178 -8.92 -3.15 -11.44
N ARG A 179 -8.28 -4.07 -12.17
CA ARG A 179 -8.90 -4.77 -13.30
C ARG A 179 -10.19 -5.48 -12.88
N LEU A 180 -10.17 -6.21 -11.76
CA LEU A 180 -11.35 -6.89 -11.23
C LEU A 180 -12.46 -5.89 -10.84
N ARG A 181 -12.10 -4.80 -10.16
CA ARG A 181 -13.05 -3.75 -9.78
C ARG A 181 -13.71 -3.14 -11.01
N ASP A 182 -12.95 -2.86 -12.06
CA ASP A 182 -13.47 -2.23 -13.25
C ASP A 182 -14.32 -3.22 -14.07
N ALA A 183 -13.96 -4.50 -14.14
CA ALA A 183 -14.83 -5.57 -14.65
C ALA A 183 -16.17 -5.65 -13.88
N MET A 184 -16.14 -5.60 -12.54
CA MET A 184 -17.36 -5.56 -11.72
C MET A 184 -18.24 -4.33 -11.99
N LYS A 185 -17.64 -3.16 -12.25
CA LYS A 185 -18.38 -1.96 -12.65
C LYS A 185 -19.03 -2.13 -14.01
N TYR A 186 -18.30 -2.65 -15.00
CA TYR A 186 -18.86 -2.91 -16.34
C TYR A 186 -20.01 -3.91 -16.27
N ARG A 187 -19.86 -4.99 -15.50
CA ARG A 187 -20.95 -5.96 -15.24
C ARG A 187 -22.17 -5.28 -14.62
N THR A 188 -21.97 -4.43 -13.61
CA THR A 188 -23.06 -3.71 -12.93
C THR A 188 -23.74 -2.70 -13.87
N ALA A 189 -22.98 -1.99 -14.70
CA ALA A 189 -23.52 -1.06 -15.69
C ALA A 189 -24.36 -1.79 -16.75
N CYS A 190 -23.85 -2.90 -17.28
CA CYS A 190 -24.58 -3.77 -18.20
C CYS A 190 -25.89 -4.29 -17.57
N GLU A 191 -25.83 -4.70 -16.30
CA GLU A 191 -27.01 -5.15 -15.54
C GLU A 191 -28.10 -4.06 -15.46
N VAL A 192 -27.71 -2.83 -15.13
CA VAL A 192 -28.63 -1.69 -15.09
C VAL A 192 -29.20 -1.37 -16.48
N GLN A 193 -28.37 -1.39 -17.53
CA GLN A 193 -28.81 -1.15 -18.91
C GLN A 193 -29.81 -2.20 -19.39
N LEU A 194 -29.57 -3.48 -19.11
CA LEU A 194 -30.50 -4.57 -19.45
C LEU A 194 -31.86 -4.37 -18.76
N LYS A 195 -31.83 -4.00 -17.47
CA LYS A 195 -33.06 -3.72 -16.72
C LYS A 195 -33.84 -2.53 -17.31
N GLN A 196 -33.15 -1.42 -17.59
CA GLN A 196 -33.78 -0.22 -18.14
C GLN A 196 -34.33 -0.44 -19.56
N LYS A 197 -33.58 -1.16 -20.41
CA LYS A 197 -34.03 -1.54 -21.75
C LYS A 197 -35.31 -2.38 -21.67
N LEU A 198 -35.35 -3.38 -20.80
CA LEU A 198 -36.55 -4.21 -20.62
C LEU A 198 -37.75 -3.39 -20.13
N ILE A 199 -37.55 -2.52 -19.15
CA ILE A 199 -38.61 -1.60 -18.68
C ILE A 199 -39.10 -0.76 -19.86
N GLY A 200 -38.20 -0.09 -20.58
CA GLY A 200 -38.58 0.73 -21.73
C GLY A 200 -39.25 -0.06 -22.88
N GLU A 201 -38.86 -1.31 -23.12
CA GLU A 201 -39.54 -2.21 -24.08
C GLU A 201 -40.97 -2.50 -23.64
N ARG A 202 -41.20 -2.81 -22.35
CA ARG A 202 -42.52 -3.11 -21.79
C ARG A 202 -43.45 -1.90 -21.78
N PHE A 203 -42.96 -0.74 -21.35
CA PHE A 203 -43.77 0.49 -21.29
C PHE A 203 -44.13 1.06 -22.68
N ARG A 204 -43.45 0.62 -23.75
CA ARG A 204 -43.73 1.06 -25.13
C ARG A 204 -44.56 0.05 -25.93
N GLN A 205 -45.03 -1.05 -25.34
CA GLN A 205 -45.92 -1.98 -26.04
C GLN A 205 -47.28 -1.31 -26.27
N PRO A 206 -47.88 -1.40 -27.48
CA PRO A 206 -49.13 -0.68 -27.81
C PRO A 206 -50.33 -1.07 -26.95
N ASP A 207 -50.33 -2.28 -26.42
CA ASP A 207 -51.33 -2.78 -25.50
C ASP A 207 -51.21 -2.13 -24.11
N GLY A 208 -50.04 -1.61 -23.72
CA GLY A 208 -49.82 -0.86 -22.48
C GLY A 208 -50.09 -1.63 -21.19
N LEU A 209 -50.48 -2.90 -21.30
CA LEU A 209 -50.84 -3.75 -20.18
C LEU A 209 -49.55 -4.26 -19.53
N TYR A 210 -49.45 -4.07 -18.22
CA TYR A 210 -48.42 -4.71 -17.42
C TYR A 210 -48.60 -6.23 -17.61
N PRO A 211 -47.62 -6.97 -18.17
CA PRO A 211 -47.80 -8.38 -18.44
C PRO A 211 -48.11 -9.12 -17.13
N GLU A 212 -49.02 -10.10 -17.17
CA GLU A 212 -49.26 -11.00 -16.04
C GLU A 212 -47.96 -11.76 -15.73
N GLY A 213 -47.31 -11.37 -14.62
CA GLY A 213 -45.98 -11.83 -14.24
C GLY A 213 -45.09 -10.68 -13.76
N SER A 214 -44.01 -10.99 -13.05
CA SER A 214 -43.14 -9.93 -12.55
C SER A 214 -42.13 -9.50 -13.62
N ILE A 215 -41.95 -8.18 -13.85
CA ILE A 215 -40.84 -7.63 -14.68
C ILE A 215 -39.49 -8.27 -14.31
N LYS A 216 -39.36 -8.67 -13.05
CA LYS A 216 -38.19 -9.35 -12.51
C LYS A 216 -37.93 -10.69 -13.20
N ASP A 217 -38.93 -11.49 -13.53
CA ASP A 217 -38.73 -12.80 -14.16
C ASP A 217 -38.27 -12.65 -15.62
N ALA A 218 -38.92 -11.77 -16.38
CA ALA A 218 -38.49 -11.41 -17.74
C ALA A 218 -37.07 -10.84 -17.75
N TYR A 219 -36.72 -10.04 -16.74
CA TYR A 219 -35.37 -9.53 -16.55
C TYR A 219 -34.36 -10.63 -16.25
N LEU A 220 -34.68 -11.58 -15.37
CA LEU A 220 -33.81 -12.71 -15.06
C LEU A 220 -33.58 -13.59 -16.30
N ALA A 221 -34.62 -13.86 -17.10
CA ALA A 221 -34.51 -14.59 -18.36
C ALA A 221 -33.60 -13.87 -19.37
N ARG A 222 -33.79 -12.56 -19.56
CA ARG A 222 -32.96 -11.74 -20.45
C ARG A 222 -31.50 -11.68 -19.98
N LYS A 223 -31.28 -11.45 -18.68
CA LYS A 223 -29.95 -11.43 -18.07
C LYS A 223 -29.25 -12.77 -18.24
N ALA A 224 -29.98 -13.87 -18.11
CA ALA A 224 -29.45 -15.21 -18.29
C ALA A 224 -29.04 -15.47 -19.74
N SER A 225 -29.70 -14.91 -20.75
CA SER A 225 -29.40 -15.14 -22.17
C SER A 225 -28.45 -14.11 -22.81
N ASP A 226 -28.22 -12.96 -22.17
CA ASP A 226 -27.38 -11.89 -22.72
C ASP A 226 -25.89 -12.28 -22.84
N LEU A 227 -25.37 -12.25 -24.08
CA LEU A 227 -23.99 -12.66 -24.39
C LEU A 227 -22.94 -11.72 -23.79
N ILE A 228 -23.21 -10.42 -23.74
CA ILE A 228 -22.28 -9.42 -23.20
C ILE A 228 -22.13 -9.61 -21.68
N PHE A 229 -23.26 -9.76 -20.98
CA PHE A 229 -23.28 -10.01 -19.54
C PHE A 229 -22.55 -11.31 -19.17
N ARG A 230 -22.78 -12.39 -19.94
CA ARG A 230 -22.04 -13.67 -19.79
C ARG A 230 -20.53 -13.47 -20.01
N GLY A 231 -20.13 -12.74 -21.05
CA GLY A 231 -18.73 -12.41 -21.32
C GLY A 231 -18.07 -11.67 -20.16
N LEU A 232 -18.74 -10.67 -19.58
CA LEU A 232 -18.26 -9.91 -18.42
C LEU A 232 -18.12 -10.79 -17.17
N LEU A 233 -19.04 -11.75 -16.95
CA LEU A 233 -18.92 -12.72 -15.86
C LEU A 233 -17.70 -13.64 -16.02
N LEU A 234 -17.45 -14.13 -17.24
CA LEU A 234 -16.29 -14.97 -17.54
C LEU A 234 -14.98 -14.19 -17.33
N GLN A 235 -14.93 -12.94 -17.80
CA GLN A 235 -13.79 -12.04 -17.59
C GLN A 235 -13.56 -11.76 -16.09
N GLU A 236 -14.61 -11.46 -15.32
CA GLU A 236 -14.50 -11.26 -13.87
C GLU A 236 -13.90 -12.50 -13.18
N LYS A 237 -14.40 -13.69 -13.52
CA LYS A 237 -13.91 -14.97 -12.98
C LYS A 237 -12.46 -15.25 -13.36
N GLN A 238 -12.05 -14.93 -14.58
CA GLN A 238 -10.68 -15.12 -15.04
C GLN A 238 -9.71 -14.19 -14.29
N ILE A 239 -10.04 -12.91 -14.17
CA ILE A 239 -9.22 -11.96 -13.40
C ILE A 239 -9.17 -12.36 -11.92
N GLU A 240 -10.26 -12.87 -11.35
CA GLU A 240 -10.26 -13.35 -9.97
C GLU A 240 -9.32 -14.56 -9.77
N LYS A 241 -9.23 -15.48 -10.72
CA LYS A 241 -8.24 -16.57 -10.68
C LYS A 241 -6.80 -16.03 -10.72
N GLU A 242 -6.51 -15.11 -11.64
CA GLU A 242 -5.21 -14.45 -11.73
C GLU A 242 -4.86 -13.73 -10.41
N LEU A 243 -5.85 -13.06 -9.80
CA LEU A 243 -5.69 -12.38 -8.53
C LEU A 243 -5.36 -13.33 -7.38
N VAL A 244 -6.00 -14.49 -7.31
CA VAL A 244 -5.71 -15.52 -6.30
C VAL A 244 -4.27 -16.05 -6.49
N ILE A 245 -3.85 -16.32 -7.72
CA ILE A 245 -2.48 -16.75 -8.03
C ILE A 245 -1.47 -15.68 -7.57
N ALA A 246 -1.73 -14.41 -7.88
CA ALA A 246 -0.86 -13.32 -7.45
C ALA A 246 -0.83 -13.14 -5.92
N LEU A 247 -1.96 -13.37 -5.23
CA LEU A 247 -2.01 -13.33 -3.77
C LEU A 247 -1.15 -14.44 -3.14
N GLU A 248 -1.08 -15.63 -3.71
CA GLU A 248 -0.21 -16.69 -3.20
C GLU A 248 1.27 -16.30 -3.21
N GLN A 249 1.66 -15.32 -4.03
CA GLN A 249 3.05 -14.85 -4.12
C GLN A 249 3.40 -13.78 -3.09
N VAL A 250 2.41 -13.08 -2.50
CA VAL A 250 2.71 -12.00 -1.53
C VAL A 250 2.93 -12.54 -0.13
N THR A 251 3.93 -11.99 0.55
CA THR A 251 4.38 -12.38 1.90
C THR A 251 3.25 -12.39 2.92
N VAL A 252 2.32 -11.43 2.86
CA VAL A 252 1.21 -11.31 3.82
C VAL A 252 0.09 -12.33 3.61
N TRP A 253 -0.02 -13.00 2.47
CA TRP A 253 -1.16 -13.89 2.22
C TRP A 253 -1.31 -15.07 3.19
N PRO A 254 -0.22 -15.78 3.59
CA PRO A 254 -0.30 -16.80 4.63
C PRO A 254 -0.87 -16.31 5.96
N LEU A 255 -0.75 -15.02 6.29
CA LEU A 255 -1.39 -14.45 7.49
C LEU A 255 -2.92 -14.60 7.43
N PHE A 256 -3.52 -14.37 6.27
CA PHE A 256 -4.97 -14.41 6.08
C PHE A 256 -5.54 -15.85 6.04
N LYS A 257 -4.68 -16.86 5.96
CA LYS A 257 -5.06 -18.28 6.09
C LYS A 257 -5.19 -18.74 7.55
N ARG A 258 -4.73 -17.95 8.52
CA ARG A 258 -4.83 -18.30 9.95
C ARG A 258 -6.29 -18.18 10.43
N GLU A 259 -6.63 -18.92 11.48
CA GLU A 259 -8.00 -18.98 12.01
C GLU A 259 -8.54 -17.60 12.41
N GLU A 260 -7.69 -16.71 12.91
CA GLU A 260 -8.08 -15.35 13.30
C GLU A 260 -8.47 -14.47 12.11
N TYR A 261 -8.10 -14.84 10.88
CA TYR A 261 -8.43 -14.10 9.66
C TYR A 261 -9.44 -14.83 8.77
N LYS A 262 -9.94 -15.98 9.22
CA LYS A 262 -10.95 -16.77 8.50
C LYS A 262 -12.17 -15.92 8.17
N GLY A 263 -12.53 -15.90 6.89
CA GLY A 263 -13.59 -15.04 6.34
C GLY A 263 -13.09 -13.79 5.61
N CYS A 264 -11.79 -13.49 5.68
CA CYS A 264 -11.16 -12.51 4.80
C CYS A 264 -10.91 -13.14 3.41
N GLY A 265 -11.92 -13.14 2.54
CA GLY A 265 -11.79 -13.69 1.19
C GLY A 265 -10.77 -12.95 0.31
N PRO A 266 -10.30 -13.56 -0.79
CA PRO A 266 -9.28 -12.99 -1.68
C PRO A 266 -9.56 -11.55 -2.12
N ARG A 267 -10.82 -11.24 -2.51
CA ARG A 267 -11.23 -9.88 -2.92
C ARG A 267 -11.01 -8.84 -1.81
N THR A 268 -11.41 -9.14 -0.58
CA THR A 268 -11.25 -8.23 0.56
C THR A 268 -9.78 -8.00 0.88
N VAL A 269 -8.98 -9.07 0.85
CA VAL A 269 -7.54 -9.01 1.13
C VAL A 269 -6.81 -8.24 0.04
N ALA A 270 -7.04 -8.56 -1.24
CA ALA A 270 -6.49 -7.82 -2.36
C ALA A 270 -6.83 -6.33 -2.28
N ARG A 271 -8.07 -5.99 -1.91
CA ARG A 271 -8.49 -4.60 -1.72
C ARG A 271 -7.73 -3.90 -0.59
N LEU A 272 -7.51 -4.57 0.54
CA LEU A 272 -6.71 -4.04 1.65
C LEU A 272 -5.27 -3.83 1.22
N ILE A 273 -4.66 -4.83 0.58
CA ILE A 273 -3.30 -4.78 0.05
C ILE A 273 -3.14 -3.64 -0.96
N ALA A 274 -4.02 -3.57 -1.96
CA ALA A 274 -4.03 -2.51 -2.97
C ALA A 274 -4.17 -1.10 -2.37
N SER A 275 -4.87 -0.97 -1.24
CA SER A 275 -5.07 0.31 -0.57
C SER A 275 -3.89 0.69 0.32
N ILE A 276 -3.32 -0.27 1.03
CA ILE A 276 -2.19 -0.07 1.96
C ILE A 276 -0.89 0.13 1.20
N VAL A 277 -0.72 -0.58 0.08
CA VAL A 277 0.45 -0.60 -0.81
C VAL A 277 1.70 -1.15 -0.13
N ASP A 278 2.18 -0.46 0.91
CA ASP A 278 3.31 -0.89 1.72
C ASP A 278 3.04 -0.64 3.20
N ILE A 279 3.10 -1.69 4.02
CA ILE A 279 2.92 -1.59 5.47
C ILE A 279 4.07 -0.83 6.14
N ARG A 280 5.28 -0.86 5.55
CA ARG A 280 6.50 -0.25 6.11
C ARG A 280 6.36 1.26 6.29
N ARG A 281 5.56 1.92 5.43
CA ARG A 281 5.32 3.37 5.51
C ARG A 281 4.59 3.84 6.77
N PHE A 282 4.00 2.90 7.51
CA PHE A 282 3.32 3.19 8.77
C PHE A 282 4.22 2.97 9.98
N ILE A 283 5.40 2.37 9.82
CA ILE A 283 6.33 2.12 10.91
C ILE A 283 6.84 3.45 11.46
N VAL A 284 6.72 3.59 12.78
CA VAL A 284 7.32 4.66 13.57
C VAL A 284 8.46 4.03 14.32
N LYS A 285 9.68 4.52 14.09
CA LYS A 285 10.84 4.13 14.88
C LYS A 285 10.76 4.78 16.27
N PRO A 286 11.22 4.09 17.34
CA PRO A 286 11.41 4.77 18.62
C PRO A 286 12.45 5.87 18.46
N ASP A 287 12.45 6.86 19.37
CA ASP A 287 13.47 7.90 19.42
C ASP A 287 14.85 7.24 19.54
N GLU A 288 15.66 7.37 18.48
CA GLU A 288 16.91 6.65 18.36
C GLU A 288 17.97 7.20 19.30
N ALA A 289 18.00 8.52 19.51
CA ALA A 289 18.92 9.17 20.44
C ALA A 289 18.62 8.72 21.87
N GLU A 290 17.35 8.81 22.30
CA GLU A 290 16.95 8.35 23.63
C GLU A 290 17.20 6.84 23.81
N MET A 291 16.91 6.04 22.78
CA MET A 291 17.18 4.60 22.80
C MET A 291 18.67 4.28 22.91
N GLN A 292 19.58 5.07 22.32
CA GLN A 292 21.02 4.87 22.43
C GLN A 292 21.54 5.29 23.80
N THR A 293 21.11 6.44 24.34
CA THR A 293 21.46 6.88 25.70
C THR A 293 21.08 5.81 26.73
N LEU A 294 19.83 5.32 26.67
CA LEU A 294 19.37 4.27 27.60
C LEU A 294 20.12 2.94 27.44
N LYS A 295 20.60 2.61 26.23
CA LYS A 295 21.44 1.43 26.00
C LYS A 295 22.83 1.59 26.59
N GLN A 296 23.45 2.76 26.41
CA GLN A 296 24.79 3.05 26.90
C GLN A 296 24.82 3.03 28.43
N GLU A 297 23.90 3.74 29.10
CA GLU A 297 23.79 3.72 30.55
C GLU A 297 23.56 2.30 31.10
N CYS A 298 22.70 1.53 30.44
CA CYS A 298 22.44 0.16 30.85
C CYS A 298 23.67 -0.74 30.64
N ALA A 299 24.43 -0.55 29.56
CA ALA A 299 25.63 -1.32 29.26
C ALA A 299 26.79 -1.01 30.22
N GLU A 300 26.87 0.22 30.75
CA GLU A 300 27.82 0.58 31.81
C GLU A 300 27.52 -0.16 33.11
N ILE A 301 26.24 -0.20 33.52
CA ILE A 301 25.83 -0.96 34.70
C ILE A 301 26.05 -2.47 34.47
N GLU A 302 25.70 -2.99 33.30
CA GLU A 302 25.95 -4.41 32.96
C GLU A 302 27.45 -4.76 33.02
N ARG A 303 28.34 -3.86 32.58
CA ARG A 303 29.80 -4.05 32.70
C ARG A 303 30.25 -4.05 34.16
N LYS A 304 29.76 -3.11 34.97
CA LYS A 304 30.08 -3.03 36.40
C LYS A 304 29.71 -4.30 37.15
N TYR A 305 28.60 -4.94 36.80
CA TYR A 305 28.08 -6.15 37.46
C TYR A 305 28.26 -7.43 36.64
N ALA A 306 29.20 -7.47 35.68
CA ALA A 306 29.34 -8.59 34.76
C ALA A 306 29.53 -9.94 35.48
N ASN A 307 30.38 -9.97 36.52
CA ASN A 307 30.67 -11.18 37.30
C ASN A 307 29.44 -11.67 38.10
N ASP A 308 28.70 -10.75 38.72
CA ASP A 308 27.51 -11.10 39.49
C ASP A 308 26.40 -11.61 38.57
N LEU A 309 26.20 -10.94 37.42
CA LEU A 309 25.24 -11.39 36.40
C LEU A 309 25.60 -12.76 35.83
N ALA A 310 26.89 -13.10 35.72
CA ALA A 310 27.32 -14.42 35.26
C ALA A 310 26.93 -15.54 36.25
N ARG A 311 26.91 -15.25 37.55
CA ARG A 311 26.56 -16.21 38.61
C ARG A 311 25.05 -16.48 38.72
N ILE A 312 24.21 -15.58 38.21
CA ILE A 312 22.75 -15.76 38.24
C ILE A 312 22.34 -16.82 37.19
N SER A 313 21.86 -17.97 37.68
CA SER A 313 21.34 -19.08 36.87
C SER A 313 20.10 -18.66 36.08
N LEU A 314 19.97 -19.11 34.82
CA LEU A 314 18.79 -18.88 33.98
C LEU A 314 17.74 -19.99 34.05
N ALA A 315 17.90 -20.98 34.94
CA ALA A 315 17.00 -22.14 35.01
C ALA A 315 15.52 -21.74 35.16
N ASP A 316 15.24 -20.71 35.96
CA ASP A 316 13.88 -20.21 36.22
C ASP A 316 13.52 -18.98 35.37
N CYS A 317 14.28 -18.68 34.32
CA CYS A 317 14.02 -17.51 33.49
C CYS A 317 12.83 -17.77 32.55
N PRO A 318 11.74 -16.98 32.63
CA PRO A 318 10.58 -17.17 31.74
C PRO A 318 10.85 -16.67 30.31
N PHE A 319 11.96 -15.95 30.10
CA PHE A 319 12.29 -15.33 28.83
C PHE A 319 13.23 -16.21 28.00
N ARG A 320 12.86 -16.39 26.74
CA ARG A 320 13.68 -17.15 25.77
C ARG A 320 14.67 -16.28 25.03
N ASP A 321 14.39 -14.99 24.88
CA ASP A 321 15.28 -14.07 24.19
C ASP A 321 16.34 -13.49 25.13
N ALA A 322 17.53 -13.22 24.58
CA ALA A 322 18.67 -12.71 25.34
C ALA A 322 18.38 -11.37 26.05
N GLY A 323 17.50 -10.53 25.48
CA GLY A 323 17.10 -9.26 26.09
C GLY A 323 16.29 -9.48 27.37
N GLY A 324 15.29 -10.37 27.32
CA GLY A 324 14.50 -10.77 28.46
C GLY A 324 15.32 -11.49 29.54
N GLN A 325 16.26 -12.35 29.15
CA GLN A 325 17.18 -13.01 30.08
C GLN A 325 18.07 -12.01 30.82
N LYS A 326 18.64 -11.02 30.11
CA LYS A 326 19.41 -9.93 30.74
C LYS A 326 18.56 -9.12 31.72
N TYR A 327 17.35 -8.73 31.33
CA TYR A 327 16.41 -8.02 32.21
C TYR A 327 16.12 -8.82 33.48
N TRP A 328 15.87 -10.12 33.34
CA TRP A 328 15.60 -11.00 34.47
C TRP A 328 16.80 -11.16 35.40
N LYS A 329 18.02 -11.29 34.86
CA LYS A 329 19.25 -11.31 35.68
C LYS A 329 19.44 -10.02 36.46
N LEU A 330 19.23 -8.86 35.84
CA LEU A 330 19.29 -7.56 36.52
C LEU A 330 18.23 -7.45 37.62
N GLN A 331 17.03 -7.98 37.39
CA GLN A 331 15.97 -8.01 38.40
C GLN A 331 16.36 -8.89 39.60
N LYS A 332 16.91 -10.09 39.35
CA LYS A 332 17.42 -10.98 40.41
C LYS A 332 18.56 -10.35 41.18
N LEU A 333 19.52 -9.73 40.48
CA LEU A 333 20.63 -9.01 41.11
C LEU A 333 20.11 -7.89 42.02
N ALA A 334 19.17 -7.08 41.54
CA ALA A 334 18.56 -5.99 42.32
C ALA A 334 17.84 -6.52 43.57
N SER A 335 17.14 -7.64 43.47
CA SER A 335 16.47 -8.29 44.61
C SER A 335 17.44 -8.92 45.60
N GLN A 336 18.53 -9.54 45.14
CA GLN A 336 19.51 -10.23 45.99
C GLN A 336 20.45 -9.27 46.72
N THR A 337 20.87 -8.19 46.05
CA THR A 337 21.90 -7.26 46.56
C THR A 337 21.35 -5.96 47.10
N GLY A 338 20.10 -5.60 46.76
CA GLY A 338 19.55 -4.27 47.04
C GLY A 338 20.19 -3.13 46.24
N SER A 339 21.10 -3.42 45.30
CA SER A 339 21.85 -2.41 44.53
C SER A 339 20.94 -1.43 43.79
N GLU A 340 21.11 -0.13 44.05
CA GLU A 340 20.40 0.95 43.36
C GLU A 340 20.78 1.02 41.87
N ASP A 341 22.03 0.70 41.51
CA ASP A 341 22.44 0.63 40.11
C ASP A 341 21.71 -0.50 39.37
N ALA A 342 21.57 -1.67 40.01
CA ALA A 342 20.82 -2.78 39.42
C ALA A 342 19.33 -2.42 39.27
N LYS A 343 18.71 -1.75 40.26
CA LYS A 343 17.34 -1.22 40.16
C LYS A 343 17.22 -0.20 39.03
N ARG A 344 18.18 0.72 38.89
CA ARG A 344 18.25 1.70 37.79
C ARG A 344 18.33 1.00 36.44
N ALA A 345 19.17 0.00 36.26
CA ALA A 345 19.25 -0.77 35.03
C ALA A 345 17.93 -1.48 34.66
N VAL A 346 17.22 -2.02 35.66
CA VAL A 346 15.86 -2.56 35.46
C VAL A 346 14.90 -1.47 34.95
N GLN A 347 14.94 -0.27 35.52
CA GLN A 347 14.11 0.86 35.06
C GLN A 347 14.49 1.33 33.65
N LEU A 348 15.79 1.38 33.31
CA LEU A 348 16.28 1.70 31.97
C LEU A 348 15.77 0.69 30.92
N HIS A 349 15.81 -0.62 31.22
CA HIS A 349 15.24 -1.66 30.36
C HIS A 349 13.72 -1.49 30.20
N LYS A 350 12.98 -1.22 31.28
CA LYS A 350 11.54 -0.93 31.22
C LYS A 350 11.24 0.27 30.34
N LYS A 351 12.00 1.37 30.48
CA LYS A 351 11.84 2.58 29.68
C LYS A 351 12.10 2.30 28.19
N ARG A 352 13.15 1.55 27.84
CA ARG A 352 13.42 1.11 26.46
C ARG A 352 12.27 0.27 25.89
N HIS A 353 11.72 -0.64 26.69
CA HIS A 353 10.55 -1.43 26.27
C HIS A 353 9.32 -0.54 26.03
N GLN A 354 9.03 0.40 26.93
CA GLN A 354 7.94 1.37 26.77
C GLN A 354 8.12 2.25 25.52
N LEU A 355 9.33 2.69 25.19
CA LEU A 355 9.59 3.45 23.97
C LEU A 355 9.27 2.63 22.71
N ARG A 356 9.66 1.35 22.68
CA ARG A 356 9.31 0.43 21.59
C ARG A 356 7.81 0.20 21.49
N GLN A 357 7.13 -0.02 22.62
CA GLN A 357 5.68 -0.18 22.66
C GLN A 357 4.96 1.08 22.14
N LYS A 358 5.35 2.27 22.62
CA LYS A 358 4.79 3.56 22.15
C LYS A 358 5.00 3.74 20.65
N ALA A 359 6.18 3.39 20.13
CA ALA A 359 6.46 3.46 18.70
C ALA A 359 5.59 2.48 17.89
N GLN A 360 5.40 1.26 18.39
CA GLN A 360 4.51 0.27 17.80
C GLN A 360 3.04 0.74 17.81
N GLU A 361 2.54 1.24 18.94
CA GLU A 361 1.19 1.79 19.07
C GLU A 361 0.95 2.98 18.14
N ARG A 362 1.96 3.85 17.97
CA ARG A 362 1.92 4.94 16.97
C ARG A 362 1.86 4.39 15.55
N SER A 363 2.58 3.31 15.25
CA SER A 363 2.56 2.64 13.96
C SER A 363 1.19 2.04 13.63
N GLU A 364 0.61 1.31 14.59
CA GLU A 364 -0.76 0.80 14.51
C GLU A 364 -1.77 1.94 14.30
N SER A 365 -1.63 3.01 15.10
CA SER A 365 -2.54 4.16 15.06
C SER A 365 -2.49 4.89 13.71
N LYS A 366 -1.30 4.99 13.09
CA LYS A 366 -1.17 5.52 11.72
C LYS A 366 -1.93 4.68 10.70
N LEU A 367 -1.86 3.34 10.78
CA LEU A 367 -2.62 2.47 9.87
C LEU A 367 -4.12 2.54 10.13
N VAL A 368 -4.54 2.53 11.40
CA VAL A 368 -5.94 2.70 11.82
C VAL A 368 -6.50 4.03 11.33
N ALA A 369 -5.71 5.10 11.40
CA ALA A 369 -6.06 6.41 10.88
C ALA A 369 -6.24 6.38 9.36
N PHE A 370 -5.25 5.83 8.64
CA PHE A 370 -5.29 5.65 7.19
C PHE A 370 -6.47 4.81 6.71
N CYS A 371 -6.87 3.78 7.46
CA CYS A 371 -8.03 2.95 7.14
C CYS A 371 -9.37 3.64 7.44
N GLY A 372 -9.36 4.83 8.06
CA GLY A 372 -10.58 5.60 8.37
C GLY A 372 -11.43 4.97 9.48
N VAL A 373 -10.83 4.15 10.34
CA VAL A 373 -11.50 3.47 11.47
C VAL A 373 -10.99 3.95 12.82
N HIS A 374 -10.32 5.11 12.85
CA HIS A 374 -9.98 5.81 14.09
C HIS A 374 -11.17 6.61 14.60
N VAL A 375 -11.14 6.93 15.89
CA VAL A 375 -12.05 7.89 16.52
C VAL A 375 -11.28 9.19 16.72
N MET A 376 -11.86 10.32 16.34
CA MET A 376 -11.27 11.65 16.52
C MET A 376 -11.34 12.06 18.00
N GLN A 377 -10.67 13.16 18.36
CA GLN A 377 -10.69 13.68 19.75
C GLN A 377 -12.10 14.01 20.26
N ASP A 378 -13.02 14.37 19.37
CA ASP A 378 -14.43 14.65 19.68
C ASP A 378 -15.30 13.38 19.84
N GLY A 379 -14.69 12.19 19.84
CA GLY A 379 -15.40 10.92 19.94
C GLY A 379 -16.11 10.49 18.65
N LYS A 380 -16.00 11.24 17.54
CA LYS A 380 -16.67 10.93 16.26
C LYS A 380 -15.73 10.20 15.31
N PHE A 381 -16.29 9.33 14.48
CA PHE A 381 -15.55 8.76 13.36
C PHE A 381 -15.30 9.81 12.27
N PRO A 382 -14.15 9.77 11.58
CA PRO A 382 -13.86 10.69 10.49
C PRO A 382 -14.94 10.57 9.41
N ARG A 383 -15.43 11.71 8.91
CA ARG A 383 -16.38 11.80 7.79
C ARG A 383 -15.79 12.69 6.73
N ARG A 384 -15.97 12.31 5.46
CA ARG A 384 -15.56 13.17 4.34
C ARG A 384 -16.58 14.29 4.21
N ARG A 385 -16.12 15.54 4.27
CA ARG A 385 -16.91 16.73 3.94
C ARG A 385 -16.61 17.16 2.51
N THR A 386 -17.58 17.76 1.84
CA THR A 386 -17.39 18.35 0.51
C THR A 386 -16.26 19.37 0.57
N GLY A 387 -15.34 19.34 -0.39
CA GLY A 387 -14.16 20.22 -0.44
C GLY A 387 -12.97 19.80 0.44
N GLN A 388 -13.14 18.85 1.37
CA GLN A 388 -12.06 18.42 2.26
C GLN A 388 -11.34 17.16 1.73
N THR A 389 -10.01 17.22 1.67
CA THR A 389 -9.16 16.04 1.44
C THR A 389 -9.21 15.13 2.65
N SER A 390 -9.61 13.88 2.44
CA SER A 390 -9.63 12.88 3.52
C SER A 390 -8.22 12.36 3.76
N ASN A 391 -7.80 12.30 5.02
CA ASN A 391 -6.51 11.71 5.45
C ASN A 391 -6.54 10.16 5.51
N TRP A 392 -7.59 9.53 4.97
CA TRP A 392 -7.82 8.09 5.00
C TRP A 392 -8.22 7.58 3.61
N SER A 393 -8.02 6.28 3.37
CA SER A 393 -8.31 5.61 2.10
C SER A 393 -9.77 5.13 2.01
N PRO A 394 -10.57 5.67 1.07
CA PRO A 394 -11.92 5.18 0.78
C PRO A 394 -11.98 3.70 0.49
N ALA A 395 -10.97 3.20 -0.24
CA ALA A 395 -10.89 1.80 -0.63
C ALA A 395 -10.63 0.89 0.58
N ALA A 396 -9.72 1.26 1.49
CA ALA A 396 -9.46 0.49 2.70
C ALA A 396 -10.68 0.47 3.63
N ARG A 397 -11.31 1.64 3.86
CA ARG A 397 -12.48 1.73 4.74
C ARG A 397 -13.66 0.91 4.23
N GLN A 398 -13.95 0.97 2.94
CA GLN A 398 -15.01 0.16 2.34
C GLN A 398 -14.68 -1.34 2.41
N ALA A 399 -13.41 -1.74 2.31
CA ALA A 399 -13.01 -3.13 2.53
C ALA A 399 -13.35 -3.60 3.95
N LEU A 400 -13.06 -2.77 4.96
CA LEU A 400 -13.36 -3.06 6.36
C LEU A 400 -14.85 -3.07 6.66
N TYR A 401 -15.63 -2.20 6.01
CA TYR A 401 -17.09 -2.23 6.11
C TYR A 401 -17.66 -3.57 5.60
N LEU A 402 -17.27 -3.98 4.39
CA LEU A 402 -17.69 -5.27 3.82
C LEU A 402 -17.22 -6.46 4.67
N LEU A 403 -16.04 -6.36 5.27
CA LEU A 403 -15.52 -7.38 6.17
C LEU A 403 -16.33 -7.46 7.46
N ALA A 404 -16.76 -6.33 8.02
CA ALA A 404 -17.61 -6.30 9.20
C ALA A 404 -18.96 -6.99 8.95
N GLU A 405 -19.56 -6.81 7.77
CA GLU A 405 -20.76 -7.56 7.37
C GLU A 405 -20.53 -9.08 7.35
N GLN A 406 -19.32 -9.53 6.98
CA GLN A 406 -18.99 -10.96 7.02
C GLN A 406 -18.93 -11.48 8.45
N TRP A 407 -18.46 -10.69 9.42
CA TRP A 407 -18.45 -11.08 10.84
C TRP A 407 -19.86 -11.22 11.40
N VAL A 408 -20.81 -10.39 10.93
CA VAL A 408 -22.24 -10.53 11.27
C VAL A 408 -22.79 -11.85 10.74
N LYS A 409 -22.46 -12.21 9.50
CA LYS A 409 -22.90 -13.46 8.85
C LYS A 409 -22.19 -14.70 9.41
N ARG A 410 -21.05 -14.53 10.09
CA ARG A 410 -20.23 -15.60 10.65
C ARG A 410 -19.98 -15.37 12.14
N PRO A 411 -21.05 -15.44 12.96
CA PRO A 411 -21.01 -15.06 14.37
C PRO A 411 -19.99 -15.84 15.22
N ASP A 412 -19.62 -17.05 14.80
CA ASP A 412 -18.73 -17.93 15.56
C ASP A 412 -17.26 -17.84 15.12
N SER A 413 -16.99 -17.11 14.03
CA SER A 413 -15.63 -16.74 13.66
C SER A 413 -14.94 -15.94 14.77
N PHE A 414 -13.60 -15.92 14.77
CA PHE A 414 -12.84 -15.15 15.77
C PHE A 414 -13.33 -13.69 15.90
N TRP A 415 -13.50 -13.00 14.78
CA TRP A 415 -13.99 -11.62 14.77
C TRP A 415 -15.50 -11.49 14.95
N GLY A 416 -16.29 -12.52 14.58
CA GLY A 416 -17.72 -12.58 14.91
C GLY A 416 -17.96 -12.63 16.43
N ARG A 417 -17.15 -13.41 17.16
CA ARG A 417 -17.16 -13.45 18.62
C ARG A 417 -16.74 -12.11 19.22
N LYS A 418 -15.65 -11.49 18.73
CA LYS A 418 -15.24 -10.14 19.16
C LYS A 418 -16.30 -9.08 18.88
N LEU A 419 -17.05 -9.20 17.79
CA LEU A 419 -18.17 -8.31 17.48
C LEU A 419 -19.30 -8.48 18.51
N LYS A 420 -19.67 -9.71 18.87
CA LYS A 420 -20.65 -10.00 19.92
C LYS A 420 -20.20 -9.42 21.28
N GLU A 421 -18.95 -9.64 21.67
CA GLU A 421 -18.36 -9.08 22.90
C GLU A 421 -18.44 -7.54 22.91
N ASN A 422 -18.04 -6.89 21.81
CA ASN A 422 -18.12 -5.44 21.70
C ASN A 422 -19.56 -4.91 21.77
N LYS A 423 -20.52 -5.63 21.18
CA LYS A 423 -21.95 -5.30 21.25
C LYS A 423 -22.47 -5.41 22.69
N ALA A 424 -22.14 -6.50 23.39
CA ALA A 424 -22.52 -6.70 24.78
C ALA A 424 -21.96 -5.61 25.69
N ARG A 425 -20.67 -5.28 25.56
CA ARG A 425 -20.04 -4.20 26.33
C ARG A 425 -20.67 -2.84 26.07
N LEU A 426 -21.04 -2.54 24.82
CA LEU A 426 -21.71 -1.28 24.49
C LEU A 426 -23.12 -1.19 25.07
N ARG A 427 -23.85 -2.32 25.17
CA ARG A 427 -25.16 -2.36 25.85
C ARG A 427 -25.04 -2.17 27.35
N ILE A 428 -23.99 -2.72 27.99
CA ILE A 428 -23.72 -2.47 29.41
C ILE A 428 -23.38 -1.00 29.65
N ALA A 429 -22.55 -0.39 28.80
CA ALA A 429 -22.16 1.02 28.92
C ALA A 429 -23.31 2.01 28.58
N HIS A 430 -24.25 1.58 27.74
CA HIS A 430 -25.38 2.39 27.27
C HIS A 430 -26.66 1.55 27.31
N PRO A 431 -27.22 1.31 28.50
CA PRO A 431 -28.39 0.45 28.66
C PRO A 431 -29.66 1.07 28.06
N GLU A 432 -29.75 2.39 28.06
CA GLU A 432 -30.92 3.15 27.61
C GLU A 432 -30.62 3.98 26.38
N MET A 433 -31.66 4.16 25.56
CA MET A 433 -31.64 5.06 24.41
C MET A 433 -31.74 6.50 24.91
N ILE A 434 -30.79 7.35 24.53
CA ILE A 434 -30.81 8.78 24.87
C ILE A 434 -31.08 9.61 23.61
N GLU A 435 -31.77 10.73 23.75
CA GLU A 435 -31.96 11.70 22.68
C GLU A 435 -31.00 12.87 22.86
N VAL A 436 -30.14 13.11 21.87
CA VAL A 436 -29.15 14.21 21.88
C VAL A 436 -29.36 15.02 20.62
N GLU A 437 -29.75 16.29 20.76
CA GLU A 437 -30.02 17.21 19.64
C GLU A 437 -31.07 16.65 18.65
N GLY A 438 -32.17 16.06 19.16
CA GLY A 438 -33.22 15.46 18.33
C GLY A 438 -32.83 14.16 17.63
N LYS A 439 -31.68 13.57 17.98
CA LYS A 439 -31.20 12.30 17.41
C LYS A 439 -31.13 11.22 18.49
N LYS A 440 -31.87 10.14 18.27
CA LYS A 440 -31.81 8.92 19.09
C LYS A 440 -30.42 8.29 19.01
N ARG A 441 -29.72 8.24 20.13
CA ARG A 441 -28.43 7.57 20.33
C ARG A 441 -28.64 6.25 21.05
N TYR A 442 -27.68 5.35 20.83
CA TYR A 442 -27.65 4.01 21.42
C TYR A 442 -28.88 3.13 21.10
N THR A 443 -29.56 3.39 19.99
CA THR A 443 -30.49 2.42 19.39
C THR A 443 -29.76 1.12 19.06
N ASP A 444 -30.48 0.00 18.93
CA ASP A 444 -29.87 -1.28 18.56
C ASP A 444 -29.04 -1.20 17.27
N GLY A 445 -29.53 -0.46 16.27
CA GLY A 445 -28.80 -0.19 15.03
C GLY A 445 -27.57 0.68 15.25
N HIS A 446 -27.63 1.69 16.12
CA HIS A 446 -26.49 2.53 16.46
C HIS A 446 -25.41 1.72 17.21
N ILE A 447 -25.79 0.94 18.23
CA ILE A 447 -24.90 0.04 18.98
C ILE A 447 -24.26 -0.98 18.05
N HIS A 448 -25.04 -1.57 17.14
CA HIS A 448 -24.52 -2.49 16.13
C HIS A 448 -23.44 -1.84 15.26
N ASN A 449 -23.71 -0.66 14.71
CA ASN A 449 -22.73 0.07 13.90
C ASN A 449 -21.48 0.45 14.71
N MET A 450 -21.64 0.91 15.96
CA MET A 450 -20.52 1.18 16.85
C MET A 450 -19.68 -0.07 17.12
N ALA A 451 -20.32 -1.22 17.36
CA ALA A 451 -19.65 -2.50 17.57
C ALA A 451 -18.88 -2.95 16.32
N CYS A 452 -19.47 -2.82 15.14
CA CYS A 452 -18.83 -3.11 13.85
C CYS A 452 -17.56 -2.28 13.65
N TRP A 453 -17.64 -0.96 13.84
CA TRP A 453 -16.46 -0.09 13.70
C TRP A 453 -15.40 -0.35 14.77
N ARG A 454 -15.80 -0.58 16.03
CA ARG A 454 -14.85 -0.91 17.10
C ARG A 454 -14.11 -2.22 16.84
N THR A 455 -14.83 -3.22 16.32
CA THR A 455 -14.24 -4.51 15.91
C THR A 455 -13.30 -4.31 14.71
N ALA A 456 -13.67 -3.46 13.75
CA ALA A 456 -12.79 -3.11 12.63
C ALA A 456 -11.50 -2.40 13.09
N THR A 457 -11.58 -1.49 14.07
CA THR A 457 -10.39 -0.87 14.66
C THR A 457 -9.46 -1.91 15.29
N GLN A 458 -10.02 -2.85 16.08
CA GLN A 458 -9.25 -3.94 16.69
C GLN A 458 -8.62 -4.87 15.63
N PHE A 459 -9.37 -5.19 14.57
CA PHE A 459 -8.88 -5.95 13.43
C PHE A 459 -7.67 -5.28 12.79
N VAL A 460 -7.76 -3.98 12.48
CA VAL A 460 -6.67 -3.25 11.82
C VAL A 460 -5.44 -3.17 12.72
N ARG A 461 -5.59 -3.01 14.04
CA ARG A 461 -4.45 -3.06 14.98
C ARG A 461 -3.76 -4.42 14.98
N LYS A 462 -4.53 -5.52 15.07
CA LYS A 462 -3.97 -6.87 15.00
C LYS A 462 -3.30 -7.14 13.65
N LEU A 463 -3.94 -6.76 12.55
CA LEU A 463 -3.37 -6.86 11.20
C LEU A 463 -2.07 -6.03 11.07
N ALA A 464 -2.03 -4.80 11.57
CA ALA A 464 -0.84 -3.96 11.56
C ALA A 464 0.32 -4.68 12.25
N ASN A 465 0.07 -5.19 13.46
CA ASN A 465 1.08 -5.90 14.25
C ASN A 465 1.58 -7.16 13.55
N ASP A 466 0.67 -8.01 13.10
CA ASP A 466 1.05 -9.29 12.51
C ASP A 466 1.72 -9.10 11.15
N TRP A 467 1.30 -8.11 10.35
CA TRP A 467 1.92 -7.78 9.06
C TRP A 467 3.28 -7.08 9.25
N MET A 468 3.40 -6.13 10.18
CA MET A 468 4.69 -5.49 10.47
C MET A 468 5.69 -6.48 11.07
N LYS A 469 5.27 -7.44 11.89
CA LYS A 469 6.15 -8.51 12.37
C LYS A 469 6.64 -9.39 11.23
N LEU A 470 5.78 -9.67 10.25
CA LEU A 470 6.14 -10.48 9.09
C LEU A 470 7.15 -9.78 8.19
N GLU A 471 7.01 -8.47 7.98
CA GLU A 471 7.83 -7.66 7.07
C GLU A 471 9.07 -7.05 7.75
N GLY A 472 9.00 -6.82 9.06
CA GLY A 472 10.05 -6.20 9.86
C GLY A 472 10.96 -7.20 10.58
N SER A 473 10.69 -8.51 10.48
CA SER A 473 11.59 -9.54 11.00
C SER A 473 12.70 -9.79 9.98
N PRO A 474 13.97 -9.42 10.26
CA PRO A 474 15.09 -9.70 9.35
C PRO A 474 15.29 -11.21 9.08
N ALA A 475 14.66 -12.08 9.87
CA ALA A 475 14.80 -13.54 9.78
C ALA A 475 13.88 -14.24 8.75
N ILE A 476 12.98 -13.52 8.07
CA ILE A 476 12.01 -14.13 7.13
C ILE A 476 12.35 -13.80 5.66
N SER A 477 13.39 -12.99 5.41
CA SER A 477 13.55 -12.26 4.14
C SER A 477 14.13 -13.01 2.93
N SER A 478 14.45 -14.30 2.95
CA SER A 478 14.90 -14.94 1.68
C SER A 478 14.77 -16.47 1.57
N GLU A 479 15.07 -17.26 2.59
CA GLU A 479 15.26 -18.71 2.39
C GLU A 479 13.98 -19.55 2.26
N ARG A 480 12.85 -19.12 2.83
CA ARG A 480 11.61 -19.93 2.80
C ARG A 480 10.78 -19.81 1.51
N PHE A 481 11.00 -18.78 0.70
CA PHE A 481 10.23 -18.55 -0.53
C PHE A 481 10.97 -18.98 -1.81
N GLN A 482 12.26 -19.30 -1.74
CA GLN A 482 13.00 -19.86 -2.88
C GLN A 482 12.75 -21.35 -3.08
N LYS A 483 12.19 -22.08 -2.10
CA LYS A 483 11.88 -23.51 -2.21
C LYS A 483 10.45 -23.83 -2.68
N ALA A 484 9.68 -22.82 -3.09
CA ALA A 484 8.27 -22.97 -3.50
C ALA A 484 7.95 -22.40 -4.89
N ALA A 485 8.97 -22.11 -5.68
CA ALA A 485 8.91 -21.91 -7.12
C ALA A 485 9.78 -22.99 -7.78
#